data_AF-A0A954L689-F1
#
_entry.id   AF-A0A954L689-F1
#
_cell.length_a   1.000
_cell.length_b   1.000
_cell.length_c   1.000
_cell.angle_alpha   90.00
_cell.angle_beta   90.00
_cell.angle_gamma   90.00
#
_symmetry.space_group_name_H-M   'P 1'
#
loop_
_entity.id
_entity.type
_entity.pdbx_description
1 polymer ?
#
loop_
_entity_poly.entity_id
_entity_poly.type
_entity_poly.pdbx_seq_one_letter_code
_entity_poly.pdbx_strand_id
1 'polypeptide(L)' 'MIVTFNDCRLQLLQGDITRQEVDAIVNAANSQLAGGGGVDGAIHRAAGPVLMQETNANYPEGCPTGYAVTTSSGELAAKF' A
#
# COMPACT_ATOMS: atom_id res chain seq x y z
N MET A 1 8.46 -8.52 -17.66
CA MET A 1 7.56 -9.06 -18.70
C MET A 1 6.32 -8.19 -18.76
N ILE A 2 5.85 -7.81 -19.95
CA ILE A 2 4.64 -7.00 -20.13
C ILE A 2 3.70 -7.75 -21.07
N VAL A 3 2.43 -7.83 -20.70
CA VAL A 3 1.35 -8.41 -21.51
C VAL A 3 0.16 -7.47 -21.51
N THR A 4 -0.62 -7.48 -22.59
CA THR A 4 -1.83 -6.67 -22.73
C THR A 4 -3.04 -7.59 -22.78
N PHE A 5 -4.04 -7.32 -21.94
CA PHE A 5 -5.32 -8.02 -21.89
C PHE A 5 -6.43 -6.98 -22.10
N ASN A 6 -7.09 -7.02 -23.26
CA ASN A 6 -8.00 -5.96 -23.72
C ASN A 6 -7.27 -4.60 -23.67
N ASP A 7 -7.83 -3.60 -22.99
CA ASP A 7 -7.23 -2.28 -22.81
C ASP A 7 -6.35 -2.18 -21.55
N CYS A 8 -6.11 -3.30 -20.85
CA CYS A 8 -5.30 -3.35 -19.63
C CYS A 8 -3.89 -3.86 -19.91
N ARG A 9 -2.89 -3.17 -19.35
CA ARG A 9 -1.48 -3.61 -19.39
C ARG A 9 -1.10 -4.23 -18.05
N LEU A 10 -0.63 -5.48 -18.07
CA LEU A 10 -0.07 -6.17 -16.92
C LEU A 10 1.45 -6.27 -17.06
N GLN A 11 2.17 -5.86 -16.01
CA GLN A 11 3.62 -5.88 -15.98
C GLN A 11 4.13 -6.64 -14.76
N LEU A 12 5.03 -7.60 -14.99
CA LEU A 12 5.92 -8.12 -13.94
C LEU A 12 7.22 -7.32 -13.95
N LEU A 13 7.52 -6.73 -12.81
CA LEU A 13 8.67 -5.88 -12.53
C LEU A 13 9.34 -6.35 -11.24
N GLN A 14 10.66 -6.31 -11.21
CA GLN A 14 11.44 -6.41 -9.98
C GLN A 14 11.82 -5.00 -9.52
N GLY A 15 11.50 -4.65 -8.28
CA GLY A 15 11.77 -3.32 -7.74
C GLY A 15 11.29 -3.14 -6.31
N ASP A 16 11.39 -1.90 -5.83
CA ASP A 16 10.89 -1.46 -4.52
C ASP A 16 9.53 -0.76 -4.72
N ILE A 17 8.49 -1.28 -4.07
CA ILE A 17 7.12 -0.76 -4.20
C ILE A 17 7.00 0.68 -3.67
N THR A 18 7.82 1.06 -2.69
CA THR A 18 7.75 2.39 -2.04
C THR A 18 8.21 3.52 -2.96
N ARG A 19 8.86 3.18 -4.08
CA ARG A 19 9.43 4.12 -5.06
C ARG A 19 8.66 4.14 -6.39
N GLN A 20 7.52 3.45 -6.48
CA GLN A 20 6.77 3.35 -7.73
C GLN A 20 5.96 4.64 -7.96
N GLU A 21 6.21 5.31 -9.09
CA GLU A 21 5.46 6.48 -9.54
C GLU A 21 4.19 6.03 -10.26
N VAL A 22 3.21 5.60 -9.48
CA VAL A 22 1.91 5.10 -9.94
C VAL A 22 0.78 5.80 -9.18
N ASP A 23 -0.45 5.63 -9.64
CA ASP A 23 -1.59 6.24 -8.94
C ASP A 23 -1.79 5.63 -7.55
N ALA A 24 -1.69 4.30 -7.41
CA ALA A 24 -1.86 3.63 -6.12
C ALA A 24 -0.89 2.46 -5.95
N ILE A 25 -0.45 2.22 -4.73
CA ILE A 25 0.20 0.95 -4.33
C ILE A 25 -0.69 0.16 -3.36
N VAL A 26 -0.46 -1.14 -3.29
CA VAL A 26 -1.19 -2.02 -2.35
C VAL A 26 -0.23 -2.55 -1.31
N ASN A 27 -0.56 -2.32 -0.05
CA ASN A 27 0.17 -2.88 1.08
C ASN A 27 -0.34 -4.29 1.43
N ALA A 28 0.58 -5.23 1.66
CA ALA A 28 0.26 -6.52 2.27
C ALA A 28 0.18 -6.37 3.80
N ALA A 29 -0.84 -5.64 4.26
CA ALA A 29 -1.06 -5.35 5.67
C ALA A 29 -1.57 -6.57 6.45
N ASN A 30 -1.43 -6.51 7.78
CA ASN A 30 -2.12 -7.42 8.68
C ASN A 30 -3.52 -6.88 9.05
N SER A 31 -4.36 -7.74 9.63
CA SER A 31 -5.76 -7.40 9.92
C SER A 31 -5.93 -6.29 10.96
N GLN A 32 -4.90 -5.97 11.74
CA GLN A 32 -4.95 -4.89 12.73
C GLN A 32 -4.59 -3.53 12.14
N LEU A 33 -4.10 -3.48 10.89
CA LEU A 33 -3.60 -2.26 10.22
C LEU A 33 -2.55 -1.48 11.05
N ALA A 34 -1.82 -2.22 11.91
CA ALA A 34 -0.90 -1.66 12.90
C ALA A 34 0.57 -1.68 12.42
N GLY A 35 0.80 -1.78 11.11
CA GLY A 35 2.12 -1.95 10.52
C GLY A 35 2.79 -3.26 10.91
N GLY A 36 4.04 -3.44 10.49
CA GLY A 36 4.76 -4.70 10.69
C GLY A 36 6.16 -4.72 10.07
N GLY A 37 6.59 -5.91 9.65
CA GLY A 37 7.84 -6.14 8.93
C GLY A 37 7.64 -6.23 7.41
N GLY A 38 8.63 -6.73 6.68
CA GLY A 38 8.51 -6.98 5.24
C GLY A 38 8.11 -5.73 4.44
N VAL A 39 7.22 -5.92 3.47
CA VAL A 39 6.71 -4.83 2.61
C VAL A 39 5.85 -3.83 3.40
N ASP A 40 5.08 -4.30 4.39
CA ASP A 40 4.25 -3.47 5.26
C ASP A 40 5.10 -2.48 6.06
N GLY A 41 6.15 -2.98 6.70
CA GLY A 41 7.12 -2.14 7.38
C GLY A 41 7.87 -1.19 6.44
N ALA A 42 8.15 -1.61 5.20
CA ALA A 42 8.80 -0.74 4.21
C ALA A 42 7.87 0.42 3.81
N ILE A 43 6.60 0.13 3.55
CA ILE A 43 5.58 1.13 3.22
C ILE A 43 5.36 2.08 4.40
N HIS A 44 5.21 1.59 5.63
CA HIS A 44 5.07 2.46 6.81
C HIS A 44 6.27 3.39 7.02
N ARG A 45 7.50 2.90 6.83
CA ARG A 45 8.70 3.75 6.94
C ARG A 45 8.76 4.80 5.84
N ALA A 46 8.34 4.46 4.61
CA ALA A 46 8.39 5.36 3.47
C ALA A 46 7.23 6.36 3.42
N ALA A 47 6.03 5.96 3.85
CA ALA A 47 4.85 6.84 3.92
C ALA A 47 4.93 7.84 5.08
N GLY A 48 5.72 7.53 6.11
CA GLY A 48 5.81 8.32 7.33
C GLY A 48 4.67 8.02 8.33
N PRO A 49 4.57 8.79 9.42
CA PRO A 49 3.66 8.49 10.52
C PRO A 49 2.18 8.61 10.14
N VAL A 50 1.84 9.34 9.08
CA VAL A 50 0.45 9.61 8.66
C VAL A 50 -0.32 8.33 8.38
N LEU A 51 0.33 7.31 7.80
CA LEU A 51 -0.33 6.04 7.49
C LEU A 51 -0.89 5.37 8.75
N MET A 52 -0.09 5.32 9.83
CA MET A 52 -0.52 4.75 11.12
C MET A 52 -1.56 5.63 11.81
N GLN A 53 -1.47 6.96 11.65
CA GLN A 53 -2.44 7.87 12.22
C GLN A 53 -3.81 7.67 11.58
N GLU A 54 -3.86 7.54 10.25
CA GLU A 54 -5.09 7.31 9.51
C GLU A 54 -5.69 5.94 9.78
N THR A 55 -4.88 4.87 9.83
CA THR A 55 -5.43 3.54 10.13
C THR A 55 -6.04 3.49 11.54
N ASN A 56 -5.37 4.08 12.53
CA ASN A 56 -5.92 4.15 13.89
C ASN A 56 -7.17 5.03 13.98
N ALA A 57 -7.24 6.14 13.24
CA ALA A 57 -8.37 7.07 13.30
C ALA A 57 -9.60 6.58 12.51
N ASN A 58 -9.39 6.03 11.33
CA ASN A 58 -10.44 5.70 10.38
C ASN A 58 -10.87 4.23 10.44
N TYR A 59 -9.96 3.35 10.87
CA TYR A 59 -10.15 1.90 10.87
C TYR A 59 -9.76 1.27 12.23
N PRO A 60 -10.35 1.73 13.36
CA PRO A 60 -9.96 1.28 14.70
C PRO A 60 -10.18 -0.22 14.94
N GLU A 61 -11.10 -0.85 14.20
CA GLU A 61 -11.37 -2.29 14.25
C GLU A 61 -10.51 -3.10 13.27
N GLY A 62 -9.60 -2.44 12.54
CA GLY A 62 -8.74 -3.04 11.53
C GLY A 62 -9.44 -3.35 10.21
N CYS A 63 -8.90 -4.33 9.46
CA CYS A 63 -9.42 -4.79 8.18
C CYS A 63 -9.47 -6.32 8.13
N PRO A 64 -10.65 -6.95 7.98
CA PRO A 64 -10.73 -8.40 7.88
C PRO A 64 -10.00 -8.96 6.65
N THR A 65 -9.52 -10.20 6.74
CA THR A 65 -8.87 -10.88 5.60
C THR A 65 -9.77 -10.91 4.37
N GLY A 66 -9.22 -10.56 3.21
CA GLY A 66 -9.96 -10.49 1.94
C GLY A 66 -10.57 -9.13 1.63
N TYR A 67 -10.43 -8.15 2.53
CA TYR A 67 -10.86 -6.78 2.33
C TYR A 67 -9.67 -5.84 2.19
N ALA A 68 -9.95 -4.61 1.73
CA ALA A 68 -8.97 -3.54 1.62
C ALA A 68 -9.60 -2.22 2.10
N VAL A 69 -8.76 -1.34 2.62
CA VAL A 69 -9.09 0.03 3.00
C VAL A 69 -8.11 0.99 2.30
N THR A 70 -8.48 2.26 2.21
CA THR A 70 -7.68 3.28 1.53
C THR A 70 -7.19 4.33 2.51
N THR A 71 -5.95 4.76 2.36
CA THR A 71 -5.34 5.85 3.12
C THR A 71 -4.80 6.90 2.16
N SER A 72 -4.34 8.03 2.68
CA SER A 72 -3.38 8.85 1.94
C SER A 72 -2.03 8.14 1.84
N SER A 73 -1.22 8.57 0.88
CA SER A 73 0.09 7.97 0.60
C SER A 73 1.23 8.56 1.44
N GLY A 74 0.97 9.65 2.17
CA GLY A 74 1.99 10.36 2.95
C GLY A 74 3.17 10.81 2.08
N GLU A 75 4.36 10.32 2.41
CA GLU A 75 5.62 10.64 1.71
C GLU A 75 5.95 9.68 0.55
N LEU A 76 5.07 8.72 0.23
CA LEU A 76 5.27 7.81 -0.90
C LEU A 76 5.24 8.55 -2.25
N ALA A 77 5.94 7.98 -3.25
CA ALA A 77 5.87 8.47 -4.63
C ALA A 77 4.49 8.27 -5.29
N ALA A 78 3.70 7.32 -4.78
CA ALA A 78 2.34 7.06 -5.25
C ALA A 78 1.36 8.11 -4.74
N LYS A 79 0.23 8.27 -5.42
CA LYS A 79 -0.83 9.21 -4.99
C LYS A 79 -1.72 8.62 -3.89
N PHE A 80 -1.80 7.30 -3.81
CA PHE A 80 -2.54 6.52 -2.82
C PHE A 80 -1.69 5.34 -2.31
#